data_AF-A0A6A4WPW5-F1
#
_entry.id   AF-A0A6A4WPW5-F1
#
_cell.length_a   1.000
_cell.length_b   1.000
_cell.length_c   1.000
_cell.angle_alpha   90.00
_cell.angle_beta   90.00
_cell.angle_gamma   90.00
#
_symmetry.space_group_name_H-M   'P 1'
#
loop_
_entity.id
_entity.type
_entity.pdbx_description
1 polymer ?
#
loop_
_entity_poly.entity_id
_entity_poly.type
_entity_poly.pdbx_seq_one_letter_code
_entity_poly.pdbx_strand_id
1 'polypeptide(L)'
;MPLVKCIPAQRALLVWKSHGGANISQFIQYIFERPTRYGLSEKHEWMFSRGEKQTFRMLRIDDSSVSDLKEVASFKMLGTTNQNRLRRFFNREQAVSRKCKARCGERVLRLERTLRLRQPKQRRGCRPNERQIDL
;
A
#
# COMPACT_ATOMS: atom_id res chain seq x y z
N MET A 1 8.94 -21.84 20.36
CA MET A 1 9.17 -20.46 19.86
C MET A 1 8.13 -20.13 18.81
N PRO A 2 7.42 -19.00 18.92
CA PRO A 2 6.42 -18.57 17.95
C PRO A 2 7.07 -18.25 16.59
N LEU A 3 6.32 -18.39 15.50
CA LEU A 3 6.75 -17.97 14.17
C LEU A 3 6.62 -16.44 14.04
N VAL A 4 7.69 -15.79 13.58
CA VAL A 4 7.77 -14.36 13.32
C VAL A 4 7.73 -14.08 11.81
N LYS A 5 7.22 -12.92 11.42
CA LYS A 5 7.23 -12.46 10.02
C LYS A 5 8.47 -11.60 9.78
N CYS A 6 9.27 -12.01 8.80
CA CYS A 6 10.56 -11.40 8.47
C CYS A 6 10.54 -10.73 7.10
N ILE A 7 11.05 -9.51 7.04
CA ILE A 7 11.19 -8.73 5.81
C ILE A 7 12.64 -8.27 5.62
N PRO A 8 13.16 -8.16 4.39
CA PRO A 8 14.51 -7.63 4.17
C PRO A 8 14.62 -6.19 4.67
N ALA A 9 15.69 -5.84 5.38
CA ALA A 9 15.89 -4.49 5.91
C ALA A 9 15.87 -3.40 4.81
N GLN A 10 16.41 -3.71 3.62
CA GLN A 10 16.38 -2.83 2.44
C GLN A 10 14.99 -2.68 1.78
N ARG A 11 14.01 -3.46 2.22
CA ARG A 11 12.61 -3.46 1.75
C ARG A 11 11.67 -3.22 2.92
N ALA A 12 11.98 -2.17 3.68
CA ALA A 12 11.27 -1.86 4.90
C ALA A 12 9.83 -1.37 4.66
N LEU A 13 9.46 -0.92 3.45
CA LEU A 13 8.14 -0.31 3.24
C LEU A 13 7.06 -1.38 3.16
N LEU A 14 6.07 -1.28 4.04
CA LEU A 14 4.89 -2.14 4.04
C LEU A 14 3.81 -1.51 3.16
N VAL A 15 3.16 -2.33 2.34
CA VAL A 15 2.07 -1.89 1.48
C VAL A 15 0.80 -2.60 1.89
N TRP A 16 -0.19 -1.82 2.27
CA TRP A 16 -1.52 -2.28 2.62
C TRP A 16 -2.51 -1.80 1.58
N LYS A 17 -3.57 -2.57 1.37
CA LYS A 17 -4.64 -2.21 0.45
C LYS A 17 -6.01 -2.56 1.01
N SER A 18 -6.94 -1.65 0.84
CA SER A 18 -8.36 -1.89 0.94
C SER A 18 -9.00 -1.60 -0.42
N HIS A 19 -9.96 -2.43 -0.83
CA HIS A 19 -10.68 -2.25 -2.08
C HIS A 19 -12.09 -2.79 -1.96
N GLY A 20 -13.04 -2.14 -2.63
CA GLY A 20 -14.43 -2.54 -2.60
C GLY A 20 -15.30 -1.74 -3.54
N GLY A 21 -16.58 -2.07 -3.55
CA GLY A 21 -17.58 -1.49 -4.42
C GLY A 21 -18.01 -2.39 -5.58
N ALA A 22 -18.97 -1.91 -6.36
CA ALA A 22 -19.64 -2.61 -7.46
C ALA A 22 -19.41 -1.90 -8.80
N ASN A 23 -20.00 -2.39 -9.90
CA ASN A 23 -19.79 -1.85 -11.25
C ASN A 23 -20.06 -0.35 -11.39
N ILE A 24 -20.92 0.22 -10.53
CA ILE A 24 -21.31 1.63 -10.56
C ILE A 24 -20.37 2.52 -9.73
N SER A 25 -19.87 2.04 -8.59
CA SER A 25 -19.03 2.80 -7.68
C SER A 25 -17.99 1.89 -7.04
N GLN A 26 -16.73 2.29 -7.08
CA GLN A 26 -15.60 1.51 -6.58
C GLN A 26 -14.65 2.41 -5.80
N PHE A 27 -13.96 1.84 -4.84
CA PHE A 27 -12.85 2.50 -4.16
C PHE A 27 -11.62 1.60 -4.11
N ILE A 28 -10.44 2.24 -4.13
CA ILE A 28 -9.16 1.60 -3.87
C ILE A 28 -8.39 2.50 -2.93
N GLN A 29 -7.90 1.95 -1.83
CA GLN A 29 -7.07 2.66 -0.87
C GLN A 29 -5.76 1.90 -0.67
N TYR A 30 -4.65 2.62 -0.63
CA TYR A 30 -3.34 2.10 -0.26
C TYR A 30 -2.82 2.82 0.98
N ILE A 31 -2.11 2.08 1.85
CA ILE A 31 -1.27 2.67 2.90
C ILE A 31 0.17 2.20 2.65
N PHE A 32 1.07 3.16 2.55
CA PHE A 32 2.51 2.96 2.44
C PHE A 32 3.15 3.30 3.77
N GLU A 33 3.36 2.26 4.57
CA GLU A 33 3.85 2.39 5.94
C GLU A 33 5.37 2.23 5.98
N ARG A 34 6.01 3.12 6.74
CA ARG A 34 7.45 3.08 7.00
C ARG A 34 7.68 2.54 8.42
N PRO A 35 8.35 1.40 8.63
CA PRO A 35 8.53 0.81 9.96
C PRO A 35 9.60 1.52 10.80
N THR A 36 9.90 2.78 10.50
CA THR A 36 10.80 3.62 11.30
C THR A 36 9.95 4.59 12.09
N ARG A 37 10.18 4.66 13.40
CA ARG A 37 9.50 5.49 14.43
C ARG A 37 9.33 7.00 14.13
N TYR A 38 9.85 7.48 13.00
CA TYR A 38 9.88 8.88 12.59
C TYR A 38 9.46 9.07 11.12
N GLY A 39 8.99 8.02 10.45
CA GLY A 39 8.61 8.08 9.04
C GLY A 39 7.11 8.29 8.89
N LEU A 40 6.70 9.43 8.36
CA LEU A 40 5.29 9.63 7.97
C LEU A 40 4.87 8.58 6.95
N SER A 41 3.75 7.93 7.23
CA SER A 41 3.10 6.98 6.34
C SER A 41 2.22 7.73 5.35
N GLU A 42 2.02 7.17 4.16
CA GLU A 42 1.27 7.82 3.08
C GLU A 42 0.03 7.00 2.74
N LYS A 43 -1.15 7.61 2.84
CA LYS A 43 -2.45 7.01 2.47
C LYS A 43 -2.91 7.57 1.14
N HIS A 44 -3.21 6.69 0.20
CA HIS A 44 -3.64 7.04 -1.14
C HIS A 44 -5.05 6.53 -1.34
N GLU A 45 -5.98 7.43 -1.69
CA GLU A 45 -7.40 7.12 -1.79
C GLU A 45 -7.90 7.40 -3.20
N TRP A 46 -8.55 6.40 -3.78
CA TRP A 46 -9.18 6.48 -5.08
C TRP A 46 -10.66 6.17 -4.96
N MET A 47 -11.49 7.02 -5.56
CA MET A 47 -12.92 6.78 -5.74
C MET A 47 -13.27 6.86 -7.21
N PHE A 48 -14.04 5.88 -7.67
CA PHE A 48 -14.47 5.74 -9.05
C PHE A 48 -15.98 5.64 -9.12
N SER A 49 -16.56 6.19 -10.20
CA SER A 49 -17.96 5.99 -10.54
C SER A 49 -18.08 5.76 -12.04
N ARG A 50 -18.84 4.74 -12.44
CA ARG A 50 -19.03 4.30 -13.83
C ARG A 50 -17.70 4.13 -14.58
N GLY A 51 -16.67 3.66 -13.87
CA GLY A 51 -15.31 3.44 -14.43
C GLY A 51 -14.44 4.70 -14.55
N GLU A 52 -14.97 5.88 -14.21
CA GLU A 52 -14.25 7.15 -14.24
C GLU A 52 -13.71 7.53 -12.86
N LYS A 53 -12.64 8.34 -12.81
CA LYS A 53 -12.07 8.85 -11.56
C LYS A 53 -12.93 10.01 -11.03
N GLN A 54 -13.50 9.84 -9.85
CA GLN A 54 -14.21 10.90 -9.13
C GLN A 54 -13.27 11.65 -8.18
N THR A 55 -12.45 10.92 -7.42
CA THR A 55 -11.54 11.55 -6.45
C THR A 55 -10.23 10.78 -6.38
N PHE A 56 -9.14 11.52 -6.19
CA PHE A 56 -7.84 11.00 -5.83
C PHE A 56 -7.24 11.90 -4.73
N ARG A 57 -6.81 11.31 -3.62
CA ARG A 57 -6.18 12.02 -2.49
C ARG A 57 -4.92 11.30 -2.05
N MET A 58 -3.90 12.06 -1.70
CA MET A 58 -2.70 11.58 -1.02
C MET A 58 -2.61 12.30 0.32
N LEU A 59 -2.64 11.55 1.40
CA LEU A 59 -2.63 12.05 2.76
C LEU A 59 -1.38 11.53 3.46
N ARG A 60 -0.72 12.41 4.22
CA ARG A 60 0.28 11.98 5.19
C ARG A 60 -0.44 11.63 6.47
N ILE A 61 -0.19 10.44 6.99
CA ILE A 61 -0.80 9.92 8.21
C ILE A 61 0.30 9.51 9.19
N ASP A 62 0.03 9.72 10.48
CA ASP A 62 0.89 9.25 11.57
C ASP A 62 0.65 7.77 11.89
N ASP A 63 1.54 7.20 12.69
CA ASP A 63 1.54 5.77 13.01
C ASP A 63 0.30 5.35 13.82
N SER A 64 -0.24 6.24 14.66
CA SER A 64 -1.52 6.03 15.37
C SER A 64 -2.67 5.85 14.38
N SER A 65 -2.80 6.77 13.42
CA SER A 65 -3.84 6.74 12.39
C SER A 65 -3.72 5.51 11.50
N VAL A 66 -2.49 5.01 11.25
CA VAL A 66 -2.27 3.78 10.49
C VAL A 66 -2.89 2.59 11.20
N SER A 67 -2.69 2.46 12.51
CA SER A 67 -3.23 1.36 13.32
C SER A 67 -4.75 1.39 13.32
N ASP A 68 -5.35 2.55 13.62
CA ASP A 68 -6.81 2.73 13.62
C ASP A 68 -7.42 2.42 12.25
N LEU A 69 -6.79 2.89 11.16
CA LEU A 69 -7.27 2.62 9.81
C LEU A 69 -7.19 1.14 9.44
N LYS A 70 -6.19 0.40 9.92
CA LYS A 70 -6.06 -1.05 9.69
C LYS A 70 -7.14 -1.84 10.44
N GLU A 71 -7.54 -1.39 11.62
CA GLU A 71 -8.60 -2.03 12.40
C GLU A 71 -9.99 -1.75 11.84
N VAL A 72 -10.27 -0.49 11.51
CA VAL A 72 -11.61 -0.05 11.08
C VAL A 72 -11.91 -0.40 9.62
N ALA A 73 -10.90 -0.27 8.75
CA ALA A 73 -11.05 -0.62 7.34
C ALA A 73 -10.35 -1.94 7.06
N SER A 74 -10.95 -2.79 6.21
CA SER A 74 -10.46 -4.14 5.87
C SER A 74 -9.18 -4.14 5.02
N PHE A 75 -8.15 -3.42 5.46
CA PHE A 75 -6.84 -3.36 4.84
C PHE A 75 -6.15 -4.71 4.96
N LYS A 76 -5.71 -5.24 3.81
CA LYS A 76 -4.89 -6.43 3.73
C LYS A 76 -3.47 -6.04 3.40
N MET A 77 -2.50 -6.59 4.10
CA MET A 77 -1.10 -6.46 3.72
C MET A 77 -0.90 -7.12 2.35
N LEU A 78 -0.44 -6.34 1.38
CA LEU A 78 -0.05 -6.86 0.06
C LEU A 78 1.40 -7.36 0.04
N GLY A 79 2.26 -6.80 0.88
CA GLY A 79 3.66 -7.21 1.03
C GLY A 79 4.59 -6.01 1.20
N THR A 80 5.87 -6.22 0.88
CA THR A 80 6.92 -5.21 1.07
C THR A 80 7.57 -4.73 -0.22
N THR A 81 8.03 -3.48 -0.20
CA THR A 81 8.74 -2.85 -1.31
C THR A 81 9.90 -1.98 -0.83
N ASN A 82 10.63 -1.37 -1.76
CA ASN A 82 11.69 -0.40 -1.47
C ASN A 82 11.34 1.00 -1.99
N GLN A 83 12.06 2.00 -1.47
CA GLN A 83 11.83 3.41 -1.76
C GLN A 83 11.82 3.73 -3.27
N ASN A 84 12.73 3.10 -4.03
CA ASN A 84 12.86 3.32 -5.47
C ASN A 84 11.63 2.83 -6.24
N ARG A 85 11.05 1.70 -5.85
CA ARG A 85 9.83 1.15 -6.46
C ARG A 85 8.60 1.96 -6.05
N LEU A 86 8.54 2.40 -4.79
CA LEU A 86 7.48 3.29 -4.31
C LEU A 86 7.46 4.61 -5.09
N ARG A 87 8.62 5.26 -5.28
CA ARG A 87 8.73 6.49 -6.06
C ARG A 87 8.26 6.32 -7.50
N ARG A 88 8.58 5.18 -8.15
CA ARG A 88 8.08 4.86 -9.50
C ARG A 88 6.57 4.65 -9.51
N PHE A 89 6.02 4.03 -8.47
CA PHE A 89 4.58 3.88 -8.31
C PHE A 89 3.91 5.26 -8.21
N PHE A 90 4.36 6.15 -7.32
CA PHE A 90 3.81 7.51 -7.17
C PHE A 90 3.84 8.32 -8.46
N ASN A 91 4.95 8.30 -9.20
CA ASN A 91 5.03 9.01 -10.47
C ASN A 91 3.99 8.52 -11.48
N ARG A 92 3.82 7.19 -11.58
CA ARG A 92 2.83 6.59 -12.50
C ARG A 92 1.41 6.81 -12.02
N GLU A 93 1.20 6.75 -10.72
CA GLU A 93 -0.08 7.01 -10.08
C GLU A 93 -0.55 8.44 -10.32
N GLN A 94 0.32 9.42 -10.14
CA GLN A 94 0.04 10.82 -10.44
C GLN A 94 -0.22 11.04 -11.94
N ALA A 95 0.46 10.32 -12.82
CA ALA A 95 0.15 10.37 -14.25
C ALA A 95 -1.24 9.79 -14.57
N VAL A 96 -1.61 8.67 -13.93
CA VAL A 96 -2.95 8.08 -14.05
C VAL A 96 -4.01 9.03 -13.50
N SER A 97 -3.78 9.68 -12.36
CA SER A 97 -4.76 10.58 -11.74
C SER A 97 -5.07 11.78 -12.62
N ARG A 98 -4.10 12.27 -13.40
CA ARG A 98 -4.29 13.39 -14.35
C ARG A 98 -4.96 12.96 -15.66
N LYS A 99 -4.68 11.76 -16.16
CA LYS A 99 -5.06 11.36 -17.53
C LYS A 99 -6.20 10.36 -17.61
N CYS A 100 -6.63 9.77 -16.50
CA CYS A 100 -7.62 8.71 -16.53
C CYS A 100 -9.04 9.23 -16.72
N LYS A 101 -9.69 8.78 -17.79
CA LYS A 101 -11.09 9.10 -18.13
C LYS A 101 -12.01 7.88 -18.08
N ALA A 102 -11.50 6.66 -18.29
CA ALA A 102 -12.29 5.43 -18.26
C ALA A 102 -11.44 4.24 -17.79
N ARG A 103 -12.10 3.22 -17.25
CA ARG A 103 -11.49 2.01 -16.65
C ARG A 103 -10.39 2.36 -15.64
N CYS A 104 -10.63 3.39 -14.84
CA CYS A 104 -9.63 3.94 -13.93
C CYS A 104 -9.27 2.97 -12.80
N GLY A 105 -10.24 2.24 -12.28
CA GLY A 105 -9.99 1.18 -11.29
C GLY A 105 -8.98 0.15 -11.78
N GLU A 106 -9.18 -0.41 -12.98
CA GLU A 106 -8.22 -1.36 -13.57
C GLU A 106 -6.83 -0.74 -13.78
N ARG A 107 -6.76 0.50 -14.25
CA ARG A 107 -5.48 1.18 -14.47
C ARG A 107 -4.72 1.36 -13.17
N VAL A 108 -5.41 1.73 -12.09
CA VAL A 108 -4.81 1.86 -10.75
C VAL A 108 -4.35 0.49 -10.24
N LEU A 109 -5.16 -0.56 -10.36
CA LEU A 109 -4.76 -1.92 -9.98
C LEU A 109 -3.51 -2.40 -10.73
N ARG A 110 -3.37 -2.06 -12.02
CA ARG A 110 -2.16 -2.41 -12.79
C ARG A 110 -0.89 -1.72 -12.28
N LEU A 111 -1.01 -0.59 -11.56
CA LEU A 111 0.15 0.10 -10.99
C LEU A 111 0.85 -0.75 -9.93
N GLU A 112 0.13 -1.65 -9.23
CA GLU A 112 0.68 -2.52 -8.19
C GLU A 112 1.89 -3.34 -8.70
N ARG A 113 1.90 -3.71 -9.99
CA ARG A 113 3.03 -4.39 -10.64
C ARG A 113 4.34 -3.60 -10.54
N THR A 114 4.27 -2.27 -10.44
CA THR A 114 5.41 -1.37 -10.30
C THR A 114 6.11 -1.55 -8.94
N LEU A 115 5.36 -1.92 -7.90
CA LEU A 115 5.87 -2.08 -6.54
C LEU A 115 6.76 -3.32 -6.38
N ARG A 116 6.62 -4.33 -7.26
CA ARG A 116 7.36 -5.61 -7.18
C ARG A 116 7.34 -6.18 -5.75
N LEU A 117 6.14 -6.27 -5.20
CA LEU A 117 5.89 -6.66 -3.81
C LEU A 117 6.52 -8.02 -3.50
N ARG A 118 7.06 -8.15 -2.29
CA ARG A 118 7.51 -9.43 -1.74
C ARG A 118 6.72 -9.76 -0.48
N GLN A 119 6.29 -11.01 -0.39
CA GLN A 119 5.63 -11.47 0.82
C GLN A 119 6.64 -11.56 1.98
N PRO A 120 6.24 -11.19 3.21
CA PRO A 120 6.99 -11.51 4.40
C PRO A 120 7.20 -13.02 4.52
N LYS A 121 8.37 -13.44 5.02
CA LYS A 121 8.66 -14.86 5.26
C LYS A 121 8.33 -15.20 6.71
N GLN A 122 7.56 -16.25 6.95
CA GLN A 122 7.35 -16.78 8.30
C GLN A 122 8.51 -17.71 8.68
N ARG A 123 9.18 -17.43 9.80
CA ARG A 123 10.33 -18.18 10.31
C ARG A 123 10.35 -18.16 11.83
N ARG A 124 11.14 -19.04 12.46
CA ARG A 124 11.36 -19.03 13.92
C ARG A 124 12.21 -17.83 14.41
N GLY A 125 12.87 -17.15 13.49
CA GLY A 125 13.67 -15.95 13.74
C GLY A 125 14.09 -15.31 12.42
N CYS A 126 14.34 -14.01 12.43
CA CYS A 126 14.79 -13.27 11.25
C CYS A 126 16.30 -13.38 11.08
N ARG A 127 16.77 -13.42 9.82
CA ARG A 127 18.21 -13.38 9.51
C ARG A 127 18.80 -12.01 9.87
N PRO A 128 20.12 -11.87 10.02
CA PRO A 128 20.76 -10.58 10.36
C PRO A 128 20.39 -9.41 9.44
N ASN A 129 20.09 -9.68 8.17
CA ASN A 129 19.70 -8.67 7.18
C ASN A 129 18.17 -8.52 7.01
N GLU A 130 17.40 -9.17 7.89
CA GLU A 130 15.95 -9.13 7.93
C GLU A 130 15.50 -8.45 9.23
N ARG A 131 14.31 -7.88 9.22
CA ARG A 131 13.64 -7.31 10.39
C ARG A 131 12.35 -8.06 10.65
N GLN A 132 12.06 -8.26 11.93
CA GLN A 132 10.75 -8.72 12.36
C GLN A 132 9.73 -7.61 12.18
N ILE A 133 8.53 -7.97 11.74
CA ILE A 133 7.36 -7.10 11.73
C ILE A 133 6.25 -7.79 12.51
N ASP A 134 5.60 -7.01 13.36
CA ASP A 134 4.38 -7.41 14.06
C ASP A 134 3.21 -6.90 13.21
N LEU A 135 2.26 -7.79 12.88
CA LEU A 135 1.10 -7.51 12.02
C LEU A 135 -0.20 -7.67 12.77
#